data_AF-A0A2V5UUG0-F1
#
_entry.id   AF-A0A2V5UUG0-F1
#
_cell.length_a   1.000
_cell.length_b   1.000
_cell.length_c   1.000
_cell.angle_alpha   90.00
_cell.angle_beta   90.00
_cell.angle_gamma   90.00
#
_symmetry.space_group_name_H-M   'P 1'
#
loop_
_entity.id
_entity.type
_entity.pdbx_description
1 polymer ?
#
loop_
_entity_poly.entity_id
_entity_poly.type
_entity_poly.pdbx_seq_one_letter_code
_entity_poly.pdbx_strand_id
1 'polypeptide(L)' 'MEGISQIRSDTFTMSEVFAACAPLAAPRFPENRHVREKLRQQMQRLRDLGLVLFLGGGRYERLARQT' A
#
# COMPACT_ATOMS: atom_id res chain seq x y z
N MET A 1 -4.81 3.45 -6.98
CA MET A 1 -5.06 2.39 -5.97
C MET A 1 -4.77 0.99 -6.53
N GLU A 2 -3.98 0.84 -7.59
CA GLU A 2 -3.88 -0.42 -8.36
C GLU A 2 -2.95 -1.47 -7.73
N GLY A 3 -1.83 -1.06 -7.13
CA GLY A 3 -0.83 -2.00 -6.59
C GLY A 3 -1.26 -2.76 -5.34
N ILE A 4 -2.05 -2.14 -4.46
CA ILE A 4 -2.54 -2.79 -3.23
C ILE A 4 -3.62 -3.83 -3.57
N SER A 5 -4.36 -3.63 -4.67
CA SER A 5 -5.38 -4.57 -5.13
C SER A 5 -4.80 -5.87 -5.67
N GLN A 6 -3.52 -5.89 -6.05
CA GLN A 6 -2.84 -7.12 -6.51
C GLN A 6 -2.42 -8.02 -5.34
N ILE A 7 -2.36 -7.48 -4.13
CA ILE A 7 -2.04 -8.25 -2.93
C ILE A 7 -3.28 -9.09 -2.59
N ARG A 8 -3.18 -10.41 -2.79
CA ARG A 8 -4.25 -11.36 -2.44
C ARG A 8 -4.38 -11.60 -0.93
N SER A 9 -3.29 -11.43 -0.19
CA SER A 9 -3.27 -11.58 1.26
C SER A 9 -4.00 -10.44 1.95
N ASP A 10 -4.87 -10.73 2.93
CA ASP A 10 -5.47 -9.68 3.75
C ASP A 10 -4.44 -8.98 4.65
N THR A 11 -3.37 -9.69 5.02
CA THR A 11 -2.25 -9.12 5.76
C THR A 11 -1.07 -8.85 4.83
N PHE A 12 -0.51 -7.65 4.88
CA PHE A 12 0.64 -7.27 4.06
C PHE A 12 1.55 -6.25 4.76
N THR A 13 2.80 -6.19 4.32
CA THR A 13 3.77 -5.22 4.84
C THR A 13 3.92 -4.01 3.93
N MET A 14 4.37 -2.88 4.48
CA MET A 14 4.74 -1.70 3.67
C MET A 14 5.77 -2.04 2.58
N SER A 15 6.67 -3.00 2.85
CA SER A 15 7.65 -3.49 1.87
C SER A 15 6.99 -4.24 0.71
N GLU A 16 5.96 -5.04 0.97
CA GLU A 16 5.19 -5.72 -0.09
C GLU A 16 4.35 -4.74 -0.92
N VAL A 17 3.70 -3.78 -0.27
CA VAL A 17 2.98 -2.72 -1.00
C VAL A 17 3.95 -1.95 -1.91
N PHE A 18 5.16 -1.69 -1.43
CA PHE A 18 6.21 -1.09 -2.24
C PHE A 18 6.64 -2.01 -3.40
N ALA A 19 6.88 -3.30 -3.15
CA ALA A 19 7.27 -4.25 -4.19
C ALA A 19 6.19 -4.43 -5.27
N ALA A 20 4.91 -4.39 -4.90
CA ALA A 20 3.79 -4.45 -5.84
C ALA A 20 3.61 -3.13 -6.61
N CYS A 21 3.83 -1.98 -5.96
CA CYS A 21 3.73 -0.66 -6.62
C CYS A 21 4.97 -0.29 -7.44
N ALA A 22 6.16 -0.76 -7.09
CA ALA A 22 7.42 -0.44 -7.77
C ALA A 22 7.38 -0.70 -9.29
N PRO A 23 6.96 -1.89 -9.78
CA PRO A 23 6.87 -2.14 -11.22
C PRO A 23 5.79 -1.31 -11.91
N LEU A 24 4.74 -0.91 -11.19
CA LEU A 24 3.68 -0.03 -11.72
C LEU A 24 4.09 1.46 -11.74
N ALA A 25 4.93 1.86 -10.79
CA ALA A 25 5.39 3.24 -10.61
C ALA A 25 6.61 3.56 -11.48
N ALA A 26 7.50 2.59 -11.73
CA ALA A 26 8.70 2.76 -12.54
C ALA A 26 8.43 3.36 -13.94
N PRO A 27 7.47 2.87 -14.74
CA PRO A 27 7.18 3.45 -16.05
C PRO A 27 6.39 4.77 -15.96
N ARG A 28 5.66 5.00 -14.87
CA ARG A 28 4.77 6.16 -14.70
C ARG A 28 5.45 7.38 -14.10
N PHE A 29 6.47 7.17 -13.27
CA PHE A 29 7.20 8.22 -12.59
C PHE A 29 8.69 7.85 -12.40
N PRO A 30 9.51 7.90 -13.47
CA PRO A 30 10.91 7.49 -13.43
C PRO A 30 11.78 8.32 -12.46
N GLU A 31 11.39 9.57 -12.14
CA GLU A 31 12.11 10.45 -11.21
C GLU A 31 11.59 10.40 -9.76
N ASN A 32 10.59 9.58 -9.45
CA ASN A 32 9.91 9.64 -8.17
C ASN A 32 10.66 8.87 -7.08
N ARG A 33 11.80 9.43 -6.63
CA ARG A 33 12.59 8.95 -5.49
C ARG A 33 11.80 8.87 -4.17
N HIS A 34 10.65 9.57 -4.08
CA HIS A 34 9.79 9.65 -2.89
C HIS A 34 8.55 8.74 -2.93
N VAL A 35 8.49 7.73 -3.81
CA VAL A 35 7.30 6.87 -3.92
C VAL A 35 6.95 6.17 -2.59
N ARG A 36 7.95 5.83 -1.76
CA ARG A 36 7.77 5.29 -0.40
C ARG A 36 7.01 6.22 0.52
N GLU A 37 7.33 7.51 0.45
CA GLU A 37 6.75 8.53 1.31
C GLU A 37 5.28 8.78 0.94
N LYS A 38 5.00 8.87 -0.38
CA LYS A 38 3.63 8.93 -0.90
C LYS A 38 2.83 7.68 -0.53
N LEU A 39 3.40 6.48 -0.65
CA LEU A 39 2.73 5.24 -0.23
C LEU A 39 2.38 5.26 1.26
N ARG A 40 3.29 5.72 2.12
CA ARG A 40 3.02 5.90 3.55
C ARG A 40 1.84 6.85 3.79
N GLN A 41 1.80 7.99 3.12
CA GLN A 41 0.67 8.93 3.22
C GLN A 41 -0.65 8.32 2.73
N GLN A 42 -0.62 7.49 1.69
CA GLN A 42 -1.81 6.77 1.23
C GLN A 42 -2.27 5.73 2.26
N MET A 43 -1.35 4.95 2.82
CA MET A 43 -1.66 3.95 3.86
C MET A 43 -2.26 4.61 5.12
N GLN A 44 -1.73 5.77 5.52
CA GLN A 44 -2.30 6.55 6.63
C GLN A 44 -3.74 6.98 6.32
N ARG A 45 -4.01 7.50 5.12
CA ARG A 45 -5.38 7.83 4.71
C ARG A 45 -6.30 6.62 4.69
N LEU A 46 -5.86 5.47 4.16
CA LEU A 46 -6.66 4.25 4.16
C LEU A 46 -6.97 3.77 5.58
N ARG A 47 -6.02 3.93 6.50
CA ARG A 47 -6.22 3.62 7.91
C ARG A 47 -7.25 4.54 8.55
N ASP A 48 -7.13 5.85 8.31
CA ASP A 48 -8.09 6.85 8.78
C ASP A 48 -9.49 6.63 8.20
N LEU A 49 -9.59 6.07 6.99
CA LEU A 49 -10.85 5.67 6.35
C LEU A 49 -11.39 4.32 6.87
N GLY A 50 -10.68 3.61 7.76
CA GLY A 50 -11.08 2.29 8.24
C GLY A 50 -10.97 1.16 7.20
N LEU A 51 -10.22 1.39 6.12
CA LEU A 51 -10.03 0.41 5.04
C LEU A 51 -8.86 -0.56 5.33
N VAL A 52 -7.89 -0.12 6.14
CA VAL A 52 -6.76 -0.93 6.61
C VAL A 52 -6.53 -0.75 8.11
N LEU A 53 -6.13 -1.82 8.79
CA LEU A 53 -5.71 -1.84 10.18
C LEU A 53 -4.19 -1.91 10.26
N PHE A 54 -3.57 -1.13 11.15
CA PHE A 54 -2.14 -1.25 11.42
C PHE A 54 -1.91 -2.27 12.54
N LEU A 55 -1.27 -3.39 12.21
CA LEU A 55 -1.00 -4.47 13.16
C LEU A 55 0.30 -4.29 13.97
N GLY A 56 1.11 -3.26 13.65
CA GLY A 56 2.43 -3.06 14.24
C GLY A 56 3.57 -3.65 13.40
N GLY A 57 4.81 -3.21 13.66
CA GLY A 57 6.00 -3.72 12.95
C GLY A 57 6.02 -3.45 11.43
N GLY A 58 5.25 -2.47 10.94
CA GLY A 58 5.12 -2.21 9.50
C GLY A 58 4.16 -3.15 8.76
N ARG A 59 3.37 -3.94 9.50
CA ARG A 59 2.29 -4.79 9.00
C ARG A 59 0.95 -4.06 9.02
N TYR A 60 0.18 -4.33 7.99
CA TYR A 60 -1.16 -3.81 7.75
C TYR A 60 -2.08 -4.98 7.44
N GLU A 61 -3.35 -4.84 7.79
CA GLU A 61 -4.42 -5.76 7.44
C GLU A 61 -5.50 -5.00 6.68
N ARG A 62 -6.00 -5.57 5.60
CA ARG A 62 -7.13 -5.00 4.85
C ARG A 62 -8.42 -5.36 5.57
N LEU A 63 -9.21 -4.32 5.85
CA LEU A 63 -10.54 -4.44 6.46
C LEU A 63 -11.64 -4.37 5.40
N ALA A 64 -11.39 -3.68 4.29
CA ALA A 64 -12.36 -3.55 3.20
C ALA A 64 -12.39 -4.83 2.34
N ARG A 65 -13.35 -5.72 2.62
CA ARG A 65 -13.80 -6.70 1.63
C ARG A 65 -14.59 -5.95 0.56
N GLN A 66 -14.06 -5.92 -0.66
CA GLN A 66 -14.88 -5.56 -1.82
C GLN A 66 -15.96 -6.64 -1.93
N THR A 67 -17.17 -6.31 -1.51
CA THR A 67 -18.39 -7.08 -1.81
C THR A 67 -18.87 -6.69 -3.20
#